data_AF-A0A519H7G2-F1
#
_entry.id   AF-A0A519H7G2-F1
#
_cell.length_a   1.000
_cell.length_b   1.000
_cell.length_c   1.000
_cell.angle_alpha   90.00
_cell.angle_beta   90.00
_cell.angle_gamma   90.00
#
_symmetry.space_group_name_H-M   'P 1'
#
loop_
_entity.id
_entity.type
_entity.pdbx_description
1 polymer ?
#
loop_
_entity_poly.entity_id
_entity_poly.type
_entity_poly.pdbx_seq_one_letter_code
_entity_poly.pdbx_strand_id
1 'polypeptide(L)' 'MAVVLERFGPATQDWFRSAFAQPTDAQAGAWEAISAGKHALVVAPTGSGKTLSAFLWAIDRLFH' A
#
# COMPACT_ATOMS: atom_id res chain seq x y z
N MET A 1 4.82 -11.98 5.60
CA MET A 1 4.02 -11.41 4.49
C MET A 1 2.96 -10.52 5.10
N ALA A 2 2.90 -9.24 4.73
CA ALA A 2 1.88 -8.35 5.27
C ALA A 2 0.52 -8.69 4.62
N VAL A 3 -0.44 -9.16 5.42
CA VAL A 3 -1.80 -9.56 5.00
C VAL A 3 -2.48 -8.47 4.14
N VAL A 4 -2.16 -7.21 4.40
CA VAL A 4 -2.70 -6.06 3.65
C VAL A 4 -2.39 -6.10 2.15
N LEU A 5 -1.26 -6.70 1.73
CA LEU A 5 -0.91 -6.77 0.31
C LEU A 5 -1.91 -7.66 -0.47
N GLU A 6 -2.52 -8.63 0.20
CA GLU A 6 -3.51 -9.53 -0.40
C GLU A 6 -4.83 -8.80 -0.77
N ARG A 7 -5.03 -7.56 -0.30
CA ARG A 7 -6.20 -6.74 -0.63
C ARG A 7 -6.08 -6.03 -1.98
N PHE A 8 -4.89 -5.93 -2.54
CA PHE A 8 -4.66 -5.38 -3.87
C PHE A 8 -4.98 -6.41 -4.94
N GLY A 9 -5.25 -5.96 -6.17
CA GLY A 9 -5.38 -6.88 -7.30
C GLY A 9 -4.08 -7.62 -7.64
N PRO A 10 -4.16 -8.78 -8.33
CA PRO A 10 -3.00 -9.65 -8.58
C PRO A 10 -1.81 -8.94 -9.23
N ALA A 11 -2.06 -8.10 -10.23
CA ALA A 11 -1.00 -7.38 -10.94
C ALA A 11 -0.20 -6.45 -10.02
N THR A 12 -0.88 -5.73 -9.12
CA THR A 12 -0.24 -4.84 -8.15
C THR A 12 0.55 -5.64 -7.11
N GLN A 13 0.02 -6.79 -6.68
CA GLN A 13 0.74 -7.68 -5.76
C GLN A 13 2.05 -8.19 -6.36
N ASP A 14 2.01 -8.68 -7.60
CA ASP A 14 3.17 -9.25 -8.29
C ASP A 14 4.22 -8.18 -8.57
N TRP A 15 3.80 -7.01 -9.04
CA TRP A 15 4.68 -5.86 -9.19
C TRP A 15 5.35 -5.49 -7.86
N PHE A 16 4.59 -5.37 -6.77
CA PHE A 16 5.15 -4.98 -5.48
C PHE A 16 6.19 -5.98 -4.98
N ARG A 17 5.89 -7.29 -5.07
CA ARG A 17 6.81 -8.37 -4.66
C ARG A 17 8.09 -8.41 -5.51
N SER A 18 8.02 -8.00 -6.77
CA SER A 18 9.21 -7.89 -7.64
C SER A 18 10.08 -6.69 -7.31
N ALA A 19 9.49 -5.60 -6.81
CA ALA A 19 10.18 -4.33 -6.57
C ALA A 19 10.70 -4.19 -5.12
N PHE A 20 10.04 -4.80 -4.15
CA PHE A 20 10.33 -4.63 -2.72
C PHE A 20 10.23 -5.95 -1.95
N ALA A 21 11.08 -6.11 -0.93
CA ALA A 21 11.04 -7.29 -0.07
C ALA A 21 9.75 -7.38 0.76
N GLN A 22 9.29 -6.25 1.30
CA GLN A 22 8.06 -6.15 2.10
C GLN A 22 7.59 -4.69 2.21
N PRO A 23 6.30 -4.46 2.52
CA PRO A 23 5.81 -3.13 2.85
C PRO A 23 6.49 -2.56 4.10
N THR A 24 6.71 -1.25 4.11
CA THR A 24 7.04 -0.52 5.34
C THR A 24 5.82 -0.44 6.26
N ASP A 25 6.03 -0.17 7.55
CA ASP A 25 4.94 0.02 8.50
C ASP A 25 4.00 1.17 8.09
N ALA A 26 4.56 2.25 7.53
CA ALA A 26 3.80 3.38 7.04
C ALA A 26 2.91 3.02 5.84
N GLN A 27 3.37 2.14 4.95
CA GLN A 27 2.57 1.61 3.85
C GLN A 27 1.49 0.67 4.37
N ALA A 28 1.86 -0.31 5.22
CA ALA A 28 0.93 -1.30 5.73
C ALA A 28 -0.22 -0.65 6.51
N GLY A 29 0.08 0.27 7.44
CA GLY A 29 -0.94 0.98 8.21
C GLY A 29 -1.84 1.87 7.34
N ALA A 30 -1.28 2.56 6.34
CA ALA A 30 -2.06 3.37 5.41
C ALA A 30 -3.03 2.51 4.60
N TRP A 31 -2.55 1.41 4.01
CA TRP A 31 -3.37 0.54 3.17
C TRP A 31 -4.43 -0.21 3.97
N GLU A 32 -4.17 -0.57 5.23
CA GLU A 32 -5.18 -1.12 6.13
C GLU A 32 -6.37 -0.16 6.31
N ALA A 33 -6.12 1.13 6.54
CA ALA A 33 -7.16 2.14 6.68
C ALA A 33 -7.86 2.46 5.35
N ILE A 34 -7.08 2.71 4.30
CA ILE A 34 -7.59 3.15 2.99
C ILE A 34 -8.41 2.03 2.33
N SER A 35 -7.97 0.77 2.40
CA SER A 35 -8.74 -0.36 1.84
C SER A 35 -10.08 -0.60 2.54
N ALA A 36 -10.20 -0.18 3.81
CA ALA A 36 -11.46 -0.17 4.55
C ALA A 36 -12.33 1.08 4.28
N GLY A 37 -11.97 1.91 3.29
CA GLY A 37 -12.70 3.13 2.94
C GLY A 37 -12.52 4.29 3.93
N LYS A 38 -11.50 4.24 4.80
CA LYS A 38 -11.24 5.27 5.81
C LYS A 38 -10.19 6.27 5.33
N HIS A 39 -10.26 7.49 5.84
CA HIS A 39 -9.19 8.48 5.67
C HIS A 39 -7.97 8.11 6.53
N ALA A 40 -6.77 8.38 6.01
CA ALA A 40 -5.51 8.11 6.70
C ALA A 40 -4.60 9.36 6.66
N LEU A 41 -4.10 9.76 7.83
CA LEU A 41 -3.02 10.74 7.96
C LEU A 41 -1.73 9.99 8.32
N VAL A 42 -0.79 9.91 7.39
CA VAL A 42 0.45 9.15 7.56
C VAL A 42 1.56 10.06 8.07
N VAL A 43 1.97 9.87 9.33
CA VAL A 43 3.11 10.56 9.95
C VAL A 43 4.28 9.58 10.04
N ALA A 44 5.28 9.73 9.18
CA ALA A 44 6.46 8.87 9.15
C ALA A 44 7.70 9.63 8.62
N PRO A 45 8.92 9.19 8.95
CA PRO A 45 10.16 9.78 8.42
C PRO A 45 10.26 9.81 6.89
N THR A 46 11.25 10.52 6.37
CA THR A 46 11.67 10.37 4.96
C THR A 46 12.15 8.92 4.72
N GLY A 47 12.04 8.44 3.48
CA GLY A 47 12.38 7.04 3.15
C GLY A 47 11.33 6.00 3.55
N SER A 48 10.30 6.32 4.33
CA SER A 48 9.23 5.37 4.72
C SER A 48 8.20 5.07 3.63
N GLY A 49 8.47 5.39 2.36
CA GLY A 49 7.57 5.03 1.25
C GLY A 49 6.20 5.73 1.21
N LYS A 50 6.03 6.89 1.87
CA LYS A 50 4.75 7.63 1.99
C LYS A 50 4.01 7.86 0.67
N THR A 51 4.73 8.07 -0.42
CA THR A 51 4.13 8.23 -1.76
C THR A 51 3.36 6.97 -2.16
N LEU A 52 3.97 5.80 -2.06
CA LEU A 52 3.30 4.53 -2.34
C LEU A 52 2.20 4.23 -1.31
N SER A 53 2.37 4.61 -0.04
CA SER A 53 1.31 4.53 0.98
C SER A 53 0.04 5.24 0.53
N ALA A 54 0.16 6.43 -0.06
CA ALA A 54 -0.97 7.27 -0.47
C ALA A 54 -1.57 6.87 -1.83
N PHE A 55 -0.73 6.51 -2.80
CA PHE A 55 -1.18 6.37 -4.20
C PHE A 55 -1.48 4.94 -4.63
N LEU A 56 -0.79 3.93 -4.09
CA LEU A 56 -0.84 2.58 -4.68
C LEU A 56 -2.25 2.00 -4.69
N TRP A 57 -3.01 2.24 -3.61
CA TRP A 57 -4.40 1.79 -3.54
C TRP A 57 -5.28 2.44 -4.61
N ALA A 58 -5.14 3.75 -4.82
CA ALA A 58 -5.91 4.46 -5.85
C ALA A 58 -5.57 3.95 -7.25
N ILE A 59 -4.27 3.70 -7.52
CA ILE A 59 -3.81 3.14 -8.81
C ILE A 59 -4.39 1.74 -9.03
N ASP A 60 -4.36 0.87 -8.03
CA ASP A 60 -4.90 -0.49 -8.11
C ASP A 60 -6.39 -0.51 -8.48
N ARG A 61 -7.17 0.46 -7.97
CA ARG A 61 -8.59 0.62 -8.31
C ARG A 61 -8.86 1.24 -9.68
N LEU A 62 -7.85 1.70 -10.41
CA LEU A 62 -8.07 2.11 -11.81
C LEU A 62 -8.18 0.91 -12.75
N PHE A 63 -7.73 -0.26 -12.30
CA PHE A 63 -7.77 -1.50 -13.06
C PHE A 63 -8.94 -2.43 -12.65
N HIS A 64 -9.78 -2.01 -11.69
CA HIS A 64 -10.92 -2.78 -11.14
C HIS A 64 -12.11 -1.88 -10.81
#